data_AF-A0AA96DYF8-F1
#
_entry.id   AF-A0AA96DYF8-F1
#
_cell.length_a   1.000
_cell.length_b   1.000
_cell.length_c   1.000
_cell.angle_alpha   90.00
_cell.angle_beta   90.00
_cell.angle_gamma   90.00
#
_symmetry.space_group_name_H-M   'P 1'
#
loop_
_entity.id
_entity.type
_entity.pdbx_description
1 polymer ?
#
loop_
_entity_poly.entity_id
_entity_poly.type
_entity_poly.pdbx_seq_one_letter_code
_entity_poly.pdbx_strand_id
1 'polypeptide(L)'
;MVLVSILGDFHSSILPIFYEFKEQIAKHILIYDDSEHDTKQLKKILKGQDFFLANYETQDGRKLNFEILPIKVKEDSFESIQECYKEIIQQSKDPKNIFLNSTDGLTSITLVLTNQLLELGSNIIVYDRYANTYNLHSKNSMSKHKVGKIIDIKNHLRLKGYDLISFTNRFTLERRKPLIKEITQNLSQFKNFANTYTRTESSKGFYKGLIQQMGENKEQFVKGSIFEEYIYWLIKDNFDVNDIMTGVIVQFDKDVNNEIDILIMKDNHLHTIECKFTDNFKTSEYLYKTDSIINYIDDDSKGMILSVGNKIIGHQDLARGKNDNINFYVVKEFSEIDFLSKVKSWFNV
;
A
#
# COMPACT_ATOMS: atom_id res chain seq x y z
N MET A 1 2.52 -22.93 13.35
CA MET A 1 3.79 -22.19 13.18
C MET A 1 3.89 -21.11 14.26
N VAL A 2 5.08 -20.87 14.80
CA VAL A 2 5.42 -19.67 15.59
C VAL A 2 6.18 -18.74 14.66
N LEU A 3 5.56 -17.64 14.25
CA LEU A 3 6.24 -16.59 13.49
C LEU A 3 6.84 -15.61 14.49
N VAL A 4 8.11 -15.27 14.33
CA VAL A 4 8.82 -14.27 15.13
C VAL A 4 9.23 -13.16 14.18
N SER A 5 8.78 -11.94 14.43
CA SER A 5 9.15 -10.77 13.63
C SER A 5 9.84 -9.75 14.52
N ILE A 6 10.99 -9.25 14.06
CA ILE A 6 11.70 -8.15 14.72
C ILE A 6 11.19 -6.86 14.10
N LEU A 7 10.68 -5.95 14.93
CA LEU A 7 10.28 -4.62 14.48
C LEU A 7 11.55 -3.84 14.10
N GLY A 8 11.48 -3.18 12.95
CA GLY A 8 12.51 -2.27 12.44
C GLY A 8 11.85 -1.08 11.78
N ASP A 9 12.58 -0.41 10.90
CA ASP A 9 12.14 0.82 10.25
C ASP A 9 11.06 0.57 9.19
N PHE A 10 11.02 -0.63 8.59
CA PHE A 10 10.22 -0.91 7.39
C PHE A 10 9.10 -1.92 7.66
N HIS A 11 7.85 -1.47 7.67
CA HIS A 11 6.69 -2.38 7.78
C HIS A 11 6.59 -3.33 6.58
N SER A 12 7.06 -2.90 5.40
CA SER A 12 7.11 -3.72 4.18
C SER A 12 7.96 -4.99 4.34
N SER A 13 8.82 -5.08 5.36
CA SER A 13 9.63 -6.26 5.64
C SER A 13 8.89 -7.34 6.45
N ILE A 14 7.84 -6.95 7.18
CA ILE A 14 7.09 -7.82 8.10
C ILE A 14 5.76 -8.23 7.50
N LEU A 15 5.00 -7.26 6.98
CA LEU A 15 3.61 -7.47 6.60
C LEU A 15 3.42 -8.50 5.47
N PRO A 16 4.26 -8.52 4.41
CA PRO A 16 4.15 -9.54 3.36
C PRO A 16 4.39 -10.95 3.89
N ILE A 17 5.39 -11.13 4.76
CA ILE A 17 5.68 -12.44 5.38
C ILE A 17 4.56 -12.85 6.34
N PHE A 18 4.11 -11.93 7.19
CA PHE A 18 2.94 -12.18 8.03
C PHE A 18 1.74 -12.65 7.20
N TYR A 19 1.45 -11.97 6.08
CA TYR A 19 0.30 -12.28 5.25
C TYR A 19 0.46 -13.57 4.42
N GLU A 20 1.68 -13.89 4.00
CA GLU A 20 2.01 -15.17 3.36
C GLU A 20 1.67 -16.35 4.28
N PHE A 21 2.09 -16.25 5.55
CA PHE A 21 1.94 -17.33 6.52
C PHE A 21 0.69 -17.27 7.39
N LYS A 22 -0.15 -16.22 7.28
CA LYS A 22 -1.30 -15.92 8.17
C LYS A 22 -2.17 -17.11 8.61
N GLU A 23 -2.39 -18.09 7.74
CA GLU A 23 -3.23 -19.28 8.00
C GLU A 23 -2.50 -20.40 8.74
N GLN A 24 -1.15 -20.34 8.77
CA GLN A 24 -0.28 -21.33 9.43
C GLN A 24 0.18 -20.85 10.81
N ILE A 25 0.13 -19.52 11.03
CA ILE A 25 0.50 -18.88 12.30
C ILE A 25 -0.46 -19.37 13.39
N ALA A 26 0.13 -19.89 14.46
CA ALA A 26 -0.56 -20.19 15.73
C ALA A 26 -0.17 -19.17 16.81
N LYS A 27 1.05 -18.62 16.72
CA LYS A 27 1.55 -17.54 17.55
C LYS A 27 2.40 -16.59 16.70
N HIS A 28 2.21 -15.29 16.87
CA HIS A 28 3.04 -14.25 16.28
C HIS A 28 3.76 -13.48 17.39
N ILE A 29 5.06 -13.68 17.50
CA ILE A 29 5.92 -12.95 18.43
C ILE A 29 6.42 -11.67 17.74
N LEU A 30 6.24 -10.53 18.39
CA LEU A 30 6.74 -9.23 17.92
C LEU A 30 7.84 -8.74 18.86
N ILE A 31 9.07 -8.74 18.38
CA ILE A 31 10.23 -8.25 19.12
C ILE A 31 10.40 -6.76 18.84
N TYR A 32 10.55 -5.95 19.87
CA TYR A 32 10.68 -4.50 19.73
C TYR A 32 11.67 -3.94 20.74
N ASP A 33 12.38 -2.87 20.38
CA ASP A 33 13.30 -2.19 21.29
C ASP A 33 12.55 -1.33 22.32
N ASP A 34 13.22 -0.93 23.40
CA ASP A 34 12.64 -0.07 24.43
C ASP A 34 12.54 1.42 24.03
N SER A 35 12.95 1.78 22.81
CA SER A 35 12.78 3.11 22.23
C SER A 35 11.31 3.57 22.12
N GLU A 36 11.11 4.89 22.17
CA GLU A 36 9.79 5.49 21.97
C GLU A 36 9.25 5.23 20.55
N HIS A 37 10.14 5.19 19.56
CA HIS A 37 9.79 4.90 18.17
C HIS A 37 9.17 3.50 18.05
N ASP A 38 9.88 2.46 18.50
CA ASP A 38 9.46 1.07 18.42
C ASP A 38 8.19 0.81 19.24
N THR A 39 8.09 1.44 20.40
CA THR A 39 6.87 1.37 21.22
C THR A 39 5.65 1.93 20.48
N LYS A 40 5.81 3.00 19.69
CA LYS A 40 4.73 3.54 18.85
C LYS A 40 4.42 2.63 17.66
N GLN A 41 5.43 2.07 17.01
CA GLN A 41 5.24 1.13 15.89
C GLN A 41 4.52 -0.14 16.35
N LEU A 42 4.93 -0.72 17.48
CA LEU A 42 4.26 -1.87 18.08
C LEU A 42 2.77 -1.59 18.28
N LYS A 43 2.39 -0.45 18.86
CA LYS A 43 0.97 -0.09 19.05
C LYS A 43 0.19 -0.04 17.74
N LYS A 44 0.79 0.47 16.67
CA LYS A 44 0.17 0.52 15.34
C LYS A 44 -0.02 -0.87 14.75
N ILE A 45 1.02 -1.72 14.82
CA ILE A 45 0.98 -3.09 14.31
C ILE A 45 -0.01 -3.94 15.10
N LEU A 46 -0.05 -3.82 16.42
CA LEU A 46 -1.02 -4.51 17.28
C LEU A 46 -2.45 -4.12 16.91
N LYS A 47 -2.74 -2.81 16.85
CA LYS A 47 -4.05 -2.30 16.39
C LYS A 47 -4.44 -2.90 15.02
N GLY A 48 -3.49 -2.97 14.10
CA GLY A 48 -3.70 -3.51 12.75
C GLY A 48 -3.96 -5.01 12.74
N GLN A 49 -3.17 -5.79 13.47
CA GLN A 49 -3.33 -7.25 13.56
C GLN A 49 -4.58 -7.65 14.33
N ASP A 50 -4.94 -6.94 15.40
CA ASP A 50 -6.19 -7.16 16.13
C ASP A 50 -7.41 -6.90 15.23
N PHE A 51 -7.39 -5.80 14.48
CA PHE A 51 -8.42 -5.51 13.49
C PHE A 51 -8.47 -6.60 12.42
N PHE A 52 -7.32 -7.03 11.91
CA PHE A 52 -7.23 -8.10 10.91
C PHE A 52 -7.84 -9.40 11.42
N LEU A 53 -7.45 -9.87 12.61
CA LEU A 53 -8.00 -11.08 13.23
C LEU A 53 -9.51 -11.02 13.46
N ALA A 54 -10.03 -9.86 13.85
CA ALA A 54 -11.47 -9.70 14.10
C ALA A 54 -12.32 -9.73 12.81
N ASN A 55 -11.76 -9.29 11.69
CA ASN A 55 -12.49 -8.98 10.45
C ASN A 55 -12.10 -9.84 9.24
N TYR A 56 -10.98 -10.55 9.28
CA TYR A 56 -10.54 -11.39 8.18
C TYR A 56 -11.24 -12.76 8.22
N GLU A 57 -11.76 -13.15 7.07
CA GLU A 57 -12.31 -14.48 6.83
C GLU A 57 -11.57 -15.11 5.66
N THR A 58 -11.14 -16.35 5.84
CA THR A 58 -10.56 -17.16 4.77
C THR A 58 -11.63 -17.46 3.71
N GLN A 59 -11.20 -17.95 2.54
CA GLN A 59 -12.12 -18.28 1.44
C GLN A 59 -13.20 -19.31 1.82
N ASP A 60 -12.93 -20.16 2.80
CA ASP A 60 -13.86 -21.15 3.35
C ASP A 60 -14.64 -20.63 4.58
N GLY A 61 -14.60 -19.32 4.85
CA GLY A 61 -15.39 -18.65 5.90
C GLY A 61 -14.87 -18.87 7.32
N ARG A 62 -13.62 -19.34 7.50
CA ARG A 62 -13.01 -19.48 8.83
C ARG A 62 -12.35 -18.18 9.26
N LYS A 63 -12.52 -17.85 10.54
CA LYS A 63 -11.73 -16.79 11.18
C LYS A 63 -10.36 -17.31 11.56
N LEU A 64 -9.35 -16.47 11.36
CA LEU A 64 -8.02 -16.74 11.90
C LEU A 64 -8.04 -16.51 13.41
N ASN A 65 -7.35 -17.38 14.15
CA ASN A 65 -7.22 -17.26 15.59
C ASN A 65 -5.82 -17.69 16.00
N PHE A 66 -4.92 -16.73 16.13
CA PHE A 66 -3.58 -16.93 16.66
C PHE A 66 -3.29 -15.91 17.76
N GLU A 67 -2.37 -16.26 18.64
CA GLU A 67 -1.93 -15.41 19.75
C GLU A 67 -0.88 -14.41 19.27
N ILE A 68 -0.96 -13.15 19.72
CA ILE A 68 0.05 -12.13 19.46
C ILE A 68 0.82 -11.85 20.75
N LEU A 69 2.15 -11.96 20.70
CA LEU A 69 3.04 -11.91 21.87
C LEU A 69 4.15 -10.87 21.66
N PRO A 70 3.99 -9.65 22.20
CA PRO A 70 5.08 -8.67 22.21
C PRO A 70 6.18 -9.06 23.20
N ILE A 71 7.45 -9.00 22.79
CA ILE A 71 8.61 -9.16 23.66
C ILE A 71 9.48 -7.91 23.53
N LYS A 72 9.66 -7.20 24.63
CA LYS A 72 10.54 -6.03 24.69
C LYS A 72 11.97 -6.49 24.88
N VAL A 73 12.89 -5.93 24.10
CA VAL A 73 14.32 -6.21 24.18
C VAL A 73 15.06 -4.89 24.34
N LYS A 74 16.18 -4.93 25.05
CA LYS A 74 17.16 -3.85 25.04
C LYS A 74 18.26 -4.21 24.03
N GLU A 75 18.26 -3.55 22.87
CA GLU A 75 19.05 -3.96 21.68
C GLU A 75 20.57 -4.04 21.90
N ASP A 76 21.08 -3.25 22.84
CA ASP A 76 22.49 -3.11 23.20
C ASP A 76 22.90 -4.01 24.38
N SER A 77 21.99 -4.87 24.86
CA SER A 77 22.26 -5.87 25.90
C SER A 77 22.19 -7.28 25.36
N PHE A 78 23.33 -7.96 25.33
CA PHE A 78 23.39 -9.37 24.96
C PHE A 78 22.52 -10.23 25.89
N GLU A 79 22.54 -9.97 27.20
CA GLU A 79 21.70 -10.67 28.19
C GLU A 79 20.21 -10.51 27.88
N SER A 80 19.75 -9.30 27.53
CA SER A 80 18.35 -9.07 27.15
C SER A 80 17.96 -9.86 25.91
N ILE A 81 18.84 -9.92 24.89
CA ILE A 81 18.59 -10.73 23.70
C ILE A 81 18.58 -12.23 24.04
N GLN A 82 19.44 -12.68 24.97
CA GLN A 82 19.43 -14.06 25.46
C GLN A 82 18.14 -14.43 26.20
N GLU A 83 17.56 -13.50 26.96
CA GLU A 83 16.26 -13.68 27.61
C GLU A 83 15.14 -13.77 26.57
N CYS A 84 15.13 -12.89 25.57
CA CYS A 84 14.21 -12.96 24.44
C CYS A 84 14.26 -14.32 23.72
N TYR A 85 15.47 -14.83 23.43
CA TYR A 85 15.66 -16.16 22.86
C TYR A 85 15.02 -17.26 23.73
N LYS A 86 15.22 -17.22 25.05
CA LYS A 86 14.61 -18.19 25.98
C LYS A 86 13.08 -18.14 25.95
N GLU A 87 12.50 -16.94 25.85
CA GLU A 87 11.05 -16.78 25.74
C GLU A 87 10.50 -17.33 24.41
N ILE A 88 11.20 -17.11 23.29
CA ILE A 88 10.83 -17.62 21.97
C ILE A 88 10.76 -19.16 21.97
N ILE A 89 11.81 -19.83 22.47
CA ILE A 89 11.88 -21.30 22.42
C ILE A 89 10.85 -21.97 23.34
N GLN A 90 10.33 -21.28 24.36
CA GLN A 90 9.24 -21.78 25.19
C GLN A 90 7.90 -21.84 24.44
N GLN A 91 7.77 -21.12 23.31
CA GLN A 91 6.53 -21.05 22.55
C GLN A 91 6.29 -22.27 21.64
N SER A 92 7.29 -23.14 21.45
CA SER A 92 7.16 -24.37 20.66
C SER A 92 7.96 -25.53 21.26
N LYS A 93 7.37 -26.73 21.27
CA LYS A 93 8.08 -27.97 21.66
C LYS A 93 9.04 -28.47 20.57
N ASP A 94 8.83 -28.04 19.33
CA ASP A 94 9.65 -28.40 18.17
C ASP A 94 10.25 -27.12 17.57
N PRO A 95 11.58 -26.92 17.64
CA PRO A 95 12.24 -25.76 17.07
C PRO A 95 11.95 -25.55 15.58
N LYS A 96 11.71 -26.62 14.81
CA LYS A 96 11.38 -26.53 13.38
C LYS A 96 10.07 -25.77 13.10
N ASN A 97 9.22 -25.60 14.11
CA ASN A 97 8.00 -24.80 13.99
C ASN A 97 8.21 -23.32 14.29
N ILE A 98 9.42 -22.89 14.67
CA ILE A 98 9.80 -21.50 14.92
C ILE A 98 10.41 -20.94 13.65
N PHE A 99 9.88 -19.79 13.21
CA PHE A 99 10.30 -19.09 12.02
C PHE A 99 10.63 -17.65 12.40
N LEU A 100 11.91 -17.28 12.35
CA LEU A 100 12.35 -15.90 12.54
C LEU A 100 12.33 -15.17 11.20
N ASN A 101 11.51 -14.14 11.08
CA ASN A 101 11.66 -13.15 10.03
C ASN A 101 12.80 -12.20 10.40
N SER A 102 13.93 -12.38 9.72
CA SER A 102 15.17 -11.62 9.91
C SER A 102 15.39 -10.58 8.81
N THR A 103 14.34 -10.17 8.11
CA THR A 103 14.44 -9.23 6.98
C THR A 103 14.86 -7.84 7.42
N ASP A 104 14.39 -7.42 8.59
CA ASP A 104 14.61 -6.08 9.14
C ASP A 104 14.79 -6.17 10.66
N GLY A 105 14.89 -5.01 11.29
CA GLY A 105 15.16 -4.88 12.71
C GLY A 105 16.66 -4.75 12.99
N LEU A 106 16.96 -4.59 14.27
CA LEU A 106 18.30 -4.23 14.70
C LEU A 106 19.27 -5.38 14.51
N THR A 107 20.39 -5.08 13.84
CA THR A 107 21.37 -6.10 13.40
C THR A 107 21.85 -6.97 14.57
N SER A 108 22.05 -6.39 15.76
CA SER A 108 22.47 -7.11 16.96
C SER A 108 21.48 -8.19 17.38
N ILE A 109 20.18 -7.85 17.41
CA ILE A 109 19.10 -8.79 17.75
C ILE A 109 19.05 -9.90 16.70
N THR A 110 19.02 -9.52 15.43
CA THR A 110 18.95 -10.46 14.30
C THR A 110 20.12 -11.45 14.31
N LEU A 111 21.34 -10.97 14.50
CA LEU A 111 22.55 -11.80 14.48
C LEU A 111 22.53 -12.86 15.61
N VAL A 112 22.24 -12.41 16.83
CA VAL A 112 22.25 -13.29 18.01
C VAL A 112 21.13 -14.33 17.93
N LEU A 113 19.89 -13.90 17.63
CA LEU A 113 18.75 -14.81 17.53
C LEU A 113 18.92 -15.81 16.39
N THR A 114 19.37 -15.35 15.21
CA THR A 114 19.60 -16.22 14.04
C THR A 114 20.61 -17.31 14.37
N ASN A 115 21.75 -16.95 14.97
CA ASN A 115 22.80 -17.91 15.33
C ASN A 115 22.27 -19.01 16.25
N GLN A 116 21.50 -18.64 17.28
CA GLN A 116 20.99 -19.61 18.27
C GLN A 116 19.83 -20.45 17.75
N LEU A 117 18.91 -19.83 17.01
CA LEU A 117 17.74 -20.52 16.47
C LEU A 117 18.12 -21.50 15.37
N LEU A 118 19.08 -21.17 14.50
CA LEU A 118 19.60 -22.11 13.49
C LEU A 118 20.27 -23.32 14.15
N GLU A 119 21.04 -23.13 15.22
CA GLU A 119 21.67 -24.24 15.96
C GLU A 119 20.64 -25.21 16.54
N LEU A 120 19.46 -24.73 16.95
CA LEU A 120 18.34 -25.58 17.39
C LEU A 120 17.55 -26.24 16.26
N GLY A 121 17.80 -25.85 15.00
CA GLY A 121 17.06 -26.35 13.83
C GLY A 121 15.78 -25.58 13.51
N SER A 122 15.61 -24.37 14.03
CA SER A 122 14.56 -23.44 13.61
C SER A 122 14.81 -22.90 12.19
N ASN A 123 13.82 -22.21 11.64
CA ASN A 123 13.90 -21.64 10.30
C ASN A 123 14.06 -20.11 10.34
N ILE A 124 14.76 -19.56 9.34
CA ILE A 124 14.97 -18.12 9.19
C ILE A 124 14.42 -17.69 7.83
N ILE A 125 13.63 -16.63 7.84
CA ILE A 125 13.02 -16.02 6.67
C ILE A 125 13.75 -14.71 6.38
N VAL A 126 14.26 -14.58 5.15
CA VAL A 126 14.86 -13.34 4.63
C VAL A 126 14.06 -12.92 3.41
N TYR A 127 13.28 -11.85 3.52
CA TYR A 127 12.42 -11.34 2.46
C TYR A 127 13.15 -10.29 1.60
N ASP A 128 13.22 -10.55 0.31
CA ASP A 128 13.63 -9.56 -0.69
C ASP A 128 12.37 -8.84 -1.18
N ARG A 129 12.13 -7.64 -0.63
CA ARG A 129 10.96 -6.83 -0.97
C ARG A 129 10.90 -6.52 -2.45
N TYR A 130 12.02 -6.14 -3.07
CA TYR A 130 12.05 -5.72 -4.48
C TYR A 130 11.71 -6.84 -5.46
N ALA A 131 12.03 -8.08 -5.10
CA ALA A 131 11.70 -9.26 -5.90
C ALA A 131 10.37 -9.92 -5.49
N ASN A 132 9.74 -9.46 -4.40
CA ASN A 132 8.60 -10.11 -3.75
C ASN A 132 8.83 -11.63 -3.55
N THR A 133 10.03 -11.96 -3.07
CA THR A 133 10.48 -13.33 -2.80
C THR A 133 11.12 -13.43 -1.42
N TYR A 134 11.11 -14.60 -0.81
CA TYR A 134 11.84 -14.84 0.44
C TYR A 134 12.72 -16.08 0.34
N ASN A 135 13.84 -16.05 1.06
CA ASN A 135 14.66 -17.22 1.30
C ASN A 135 14.27 -17.83 2.66
N LEU A 136 14.08 -19.14 2.66
CA LEU A 136 13.93 -19.94 3.86
C LEU A 136 15.24 -20.67 4.14
N HIS A 137 15.88 -20.31 5.24
CA HIS A 137 17.13 -20.89 5.70
C HIS A 137 16.86 -21.89 6.83
N SER A 138 17.55 -23.01 6.77
CA SER A 138 17.80 -23.91 7.88
C SER A 138 19.30 -23.93 8.17
N LYS A 139 19.74 -24.63 9.21
CA LYS A 139 21.17 -24.78 9.54
C LYS A 139 22.05 -25.18 8.35
N ASN A 140 21.54 -26.04 7.47
CA ASN A 140 22.31 -26.67 6.40
C ASN A 140 21.73 -26.42 4.99
N SER A 141 20.69 -25.61 4.84
CA SER A 141 20.04 -25.40 3.55
C SER A 141 19.44 -24.02 3.41
N MET A 142 19.28 -23.59 2.16
CA MET A 142 18.55 -22.38 1.79
C MET A 142 17.66 -22.71 0.58
N SER A 143 16.44 -22.19 0.59
CA SER A 143 15.52 -22.33 -0.54
C SER A 143 14.81 -21.00 -0.81
N LYS A 144 14.74 -20.61 -2.08
CA LYS A 144 14.07 -19.38 -2.51
C LYS A 144 12.62 -19.67 -2.87
N HIS A 145 11.72 -18.82 -2.41
CA HIS A 145 10.27 -18.90 -2.61
C HIS A 145 9.73 -17.58 -3.13
N LYS A 146 8.75 -17.61 -4.03
CA LYS A 146 7.96 -16.43 -4.37
C LYS A 146 6.84 -16.27 -3.34
N VAL A 147 6.54 -15.03 -2.93
CA VAL A 147 5.35 -14.79 -2.10
C VAL A 147 4.11 -15.11 -2.92
N GLY A 148 3.29 -16.02 -2.41
CA GLY A 148 2.10 -16.50 -3.11
C GLY A 148 0.84 -15.70 -2.76
N LYS A 149 0.78 -15.15 -1.54
CA LYS A 149 -0.38 -14.40 -1.06
C LYS A 149 -0.08 -12.90 -1.04
N ILE A 150 -0.73 -12.16 -1.93
CA ILE A 150 -0.62 -10.70 -2.00
C ILE A 150 -1.64 -10.03 -1.07
N ILE A 151 -1.20 -9.03 -0.32
CA ILE A 151 -2.05 -8.22 0.57
C ILE A 151 -2.90 -7.28 -0.29
N ASP A 152 -4.21 -7.23 -0.07
CA ASP A 152 -5.06 -6.20 -0.69
C ASP A 152 -4.85 -4.81 -0.05
N ILE A 153 -5.27 -3.73 -0.73
CA ILE A 153 -4.99 -2.36 -0.29
C ILE A 153 -5.58 -2.07 1.10
N LYS A 154 -6.78 -2.63 1.38
CA LYS A 154 -7.45 -2.42 2.67
C LYS A 154 -6.64 -3.06 3.80
N ASN A 155 -6.25 -4.31 3.64
CA ASN A 155 -5.47 -5.03 4.62
C ASN A 155 -4.07 -4.43 4.77
N HIS A 156 -3.46 -3.96 3.69
CA HIS A 156 -2.16 -3.28 3.73
C HIS A 156 -2.19 -2.04 4.64
N LEU A 157 -3.14 -1.12 4.38
CA LEU A 157 -3.28 0.11 5.18
C LEU A 157 -3.65 -0.21 6.64
N ARG A 158 -4.56 -1.18 6.85
CA ARG A 158 -5.01 -1.56 8.19
C ARG A 158 -3.90 -2.22 9.01
N LEU A 159 -3.10 -3.09 8.42
CA LEU A 159 -1.97 -3.74 9.07
C LEU A 159 -0.84 -2.76 9.43
N LYS A 160 -0.69 -1.64 8.70
CA LYS A 160 0.15 -0.50 9.11
C LYS A 160 -0.45 0.35 10.24
N GLY A 161 -1.66 0.02 10.71
CA GLY A 161 -2.37 0.70 11.79
C GLY A 161 -3.24 1.89 11.35
N TYR A 162 -3.38 2.13 10.05
CA TYR A 162 -4.13 3.26 9.51
C TYR A 162 -5.64 2.99 9.42
N ASP A 163 -6.42 4.07 9.48
CA ASP A 163 -7.87 3.99 9.33
C ASP A 163 -8.29 4.36 7.91
N LEU A 164 -8.75 3.35 7.15
CA LEU A 164 -9.43 3.56 5.87
C LEU A 164 -10.85 4.07 6.13
N ILE A 165 -11.08 5.37 5.92
CA ILE A 165 -12.33 6.08 6.23
C ILE A 165 -13.37 5.88 5.14
N SER A 166 -12.97 6.09 3.88
CA SER A 166 -13.84 5.88 2.72
C SER A 166 -13.05 5.59 1.47
N PHE A 167 -13.71 5.01 0.49
CA PHE A 167 -13.22 4.78 -0.88
C PHE A 167 -14.42 4.57 -1.79
N THR A 168 -14.25 4.73 -3.10
CA THR A 168 -15.35 4.47 -4.03
C THR A 168 -15.58 2.96 -4.14
N ASN A 169 -16.77 2.52 -3.74
CA ASN A 169 -17.07 1.09 -3.71
C ASN A 169 -17.18 0.49 -5.13
N ARG A 170 -16.85 -0.80 -5.25
CA ARG A 170 -16.81 -1.53 -6.53
C ARG A 170 -18.15 -1.50 -7.28
N PHE A 171 -19.27 -1.66 -6.59
CA PHE A 171 -20.59 -1.66 -7.25
C PHE A 171 -20.89 -0.32 -7.94
N THR A 172 -20.60 0.79 -7.26
CA THR A 172 -20.73 2.13 -7.83
C THR A 172 -19.82 2.31 -9.04
N LEU A 173 -18.55 1.89 -8.94
CA LEU A 173 -17.60 1.97 -10.04
C LEU A 173 -18.13 1.20 -11.26
N GLU A 174 -18.48 -0.09 -11.10
CA GLU A 174 -18.93 -0.95 -12.20
C GLU A 174 -20.19 -0.38 -12.87
N ARG A 175 -21.14 0.13 -12.08
CA ARG A 175 -22.35 0.80 -12.58
C ARG A 175 -22.02 2.05 -13.41
N ARG A 176 -21.03 2.84 -13.00
CA ARG A 176 -20.64 4.09 -13.67
C ARG A 176 -19.72 3.86 -14.88
N LYS A 177 -18.99 2.74 -14.93
CA LYS A 177 -18.03 2.42 -16.00
C LYS A 177 -18.49 2.73 -17.43
N PRO A 178 -19.67 2.28 -17.92
CA PRO A 178 -20.10 2.58 -19.29
C PRO A 178 -20.29 4.08 -19.52
N LEU A 179 -20.84 4.79 -18.54
CA LEU A 179 -21.07 6.23 -18.61
C LEU A 179 -19.74 7.01 -18.53
N ILE A 180 -18.79 6.57 -17.70
CA ILE A 180 -17.44 7.14 -17.64
C ILE A 180 -16.76 7.00 -18.99
N LYS A 181 -16.77 5.80 -19.58
CA LYS A 181 -16.19 5.56 -20.92
C LYS A 181 -16.83 6.45 -21.97
N GLU A 182 -18.15 6.62 -21.95
CA GLU A 182 -18.87 7.48 -22.89
C GLU A 182 -18.50 8.96 -22.72
N ILE A 183 -18.43 9.45 -21.48
CA ILE A 183 -18.01 10.83 -21.19
C ILE A 183 -16.58 11.09 -21.68
N THR A 184 -15.66 10.14 -21.49
CA THR A 184 -14.24 10.33 -21.77
C THR A 184 -13.82 9.96 -23.20
N GLN A 185 -14.73 9.51 -24.07
CA GLN A 185 -14.47 9.31 -25.51
C GLN A 185 -13.82 10.53 -26.16
N ASN A 186 -14.26 11.73 -25.77
CA ASN A 186 -13.60 12.98 -26.13
C ASN A 186 -13.19 13.73 -24.85
N LEU A 187 -12.07 13.31 -24.28
CA LEU A 187 -11.57 13.86 -23.01
C LEU A 187 -11.33 15.37 -23.07
N SER A 188 -10.89 15.91 -24.21
CA SER A 188 -10.66 17.36 -24.39
C SER A 188 -11.97 18.15 -24.31
N GLN A 189 -13.00 17.68 -25.01
CA GLN A 189 -14.34 18.28 -24.94
C GLN A 189 -14.94 18.17 -23.53
N PHE A 190 -14.76 17.01 -22.87
CA PHE A 190 -15.21 16.84 -21.50
C PHE A 190 -14.47 17.78 -20.53
N LYS A 191 -13.15 17.97 -20.68
CA LYS A 191 -12.39 18.92 -19.86
C LYS A 191 -12.94 20.33 -19.95
N ASN A 192 -13.25 20.79 -21.17
CA ASN A 192 -13.85 22.11 -21.39
C ASN A 192 -15.20 22.23 -20.68
N PHE A 193 -16.05 21.20 -20.80
CA PHE A 193 -17.31 21.14 -20.09
C PHE A 193 -17.11 21.20 -18.56
N ALA A 194 -16.24 20.35 -18.02
CA ALA A 194 -15.97 20.24 -16.59
C ALA A 194 -15.46 21.57 -15.98
N ASN A 195 -14.57 22.28 -16.68
CA ASN A 195 -14.05 23.58 -16.25
C ASN A 195 -15.15 24.65 -16.10
N THR A 196 -16.19 24.58 -16.93
CA THR A 196 -17.33 25.51 -16.89
C THR A 196 -18.50 25.01 -16.07
N TYR A 197 -18.45 23.78 -15.56
CA TYR A 197 -19.59 23.16 -14.89
C TYR A 197 -19.95 23.89 -13.58
N THR A 198 -21.22 24.25 -13.46
CA THR A 198 -21.85 24.76 -12.24
C THR A 198 -23.11 23.94 -11.94
N ARG A 199 -23.38 23.71 -10.64
CA ARG A 199 -24.53 22.88 -10.22
C ARG A 199 -25.90 23.49 -10.57
N THR A 200 -25.96 24.82 -10.75
CA THR A 200 -27.21 25.59 -10.82
C THR A 200 -27.83 25.68 -12.22
N GLU A 201 -27.12 25.27 -13.27
CA GLU A 201 -27.62 25.35 -14.63
C GLU A 201 -28.52 24.16 -15.03
N SER A 202 -29.50 24.41 -15.91
CA SER A 202 -30.46 23.41 -16.40
C SER A 202 -29.81 22.10 -16.87
N SER A 203 -30.50 20.97 -16.67
CA SER A 203 -30.09 19.59 -17.02
C SER A 203 -29.96 19.30 -18.51
N LYS A 204 -29.96 20.33 -19.37
CA LYS A 204 -29.89 20.16 -20.82
C LYS A 204 -28.43 19.97 -21.26
N GLY A 205 -28.17 18.89 -21.98
CA GLY A 205 -26.87 18.61 -22.62
C GLY A 205 -26.38 17.18 -22.43
N PHE A 206 -25.60 16.70 -23.39
CA PHE A 206 -25.05 15.33 -23.44
C PHE A 206 -24.38 14.92 -22.12
N TYR A 207 -23.35 15.67 -21.67
CA TYR A 207 -22.63 15.35 -20.44
C TYR A 207 -23.50 15.41 -19.19
N LYS A 208 -24.38 16.41 -19.06
CA LYS A 208 -25.28 16.53 -17.90
C LYS A 208 -26.25 15.34 -17.80
N GLY A 209 -26.74 14.84 -18.93
CA GLY A 209 -27.59 13.65 -18.98
C GLY A 209 -26.88 12.40 -18.46
N LEU A 210 -25.62 12.19 -18.85
CA LEU A 210 -24.80 11.07 -18.38
C LEU A 210 -24.47 11.21 -16.88
N ILE A 211 -24.09 12.40 -16.42
CA ILE A 211 -23.79 12.69 -15.01
C ILE A 211 -25.04 12.47 -14.13
N GLN A 212 -26.22 12.86 -14.60
CA GLN A 212 -27.47 12.61 -13.89
C GLN A 212 -27.75 11.11 -13.72
N GLN A 213 -27.47 10.30 -14.74
CA GLN A 213 -27.61 8.84 -14.67
C GLN A 213 -26.64 8.20 -13.67
N MET A 214 -25.47 8.80 -13.45
CA MET A 214 -24.51 8.35 -12.42
C MET A 214 -25.01 8.60 -10.99
N GLY A 215 -26.00 9.49 -10.81
CA GLY A 215 -26.59 9.86 -9.54
C GLY A 215 -25.69 10.76 -8.68
N GLU A 216 -24.73 11.47 -9.27
CA GLU A 216 -23.82 12.37 -8.57
C GLU A 216 -23.58 13.63 -9.40
N ASN A 217 -23.92 14.81 -8.86
CA ASN A 217 -23.89 16.08 -9.58
C ASN A 217 -23.07 17.17 -8.86
N LYS A 218 -22.35 16.81 -7.79
CA LYS A 218 -21.41 17.71 -7.12
C LYS A 218 -20.35 18.19 -8.10
N GLU A 219 -19.98 19.46 -7.97
CA GLU A 219 -18.97 20.06 -8.85
C GLU A 219 -17.62 19.36 -8.76
N GLN A 220 -17.19 18.96 -7.55
CA GLN A 220 -15.94 18.21 -7.35
C GLN A 220 -15.93 16.90 -8.15
N PHE A 221 -17.05 16.18 -8.17
CA PHE A 221 -17.17 14.93 -8.92
C PHE A 221 -16.98 15.14 -10.43
N VAL A 222 -17.61 16.18 -10.97
CA VAL A 222 -17.52 16.50 -12.40
C VAL A 222 -16.15 17.06 -12.78
N LYS A 223 -15.55 17.88 -11.91
CA LYS A 223 -14.27 18.57 -12.17
C LYS A 223 -13.04 17.68 -11.95
N GLY A 224 -13.16 16.61 -11.16
CA GLY A 224 -12.02 15.74 -10.81
C GLY A 224 -12.38 14.25 -10.89
N SER A 225 -13.33 13.80 -10.07
CA SER A 225 -13.54 12.37 -9.83
C SER A 225 -13.93 11.54 -11.07
N ILE A 226 -14.59 12.12 -12.08
CA ILE A 226 -14.83 11.41 -13.34
C ILE A 226 -13.51 11.05 -14.04
N PHE A 227 -12.53 11.96 -14.01
CA PHE A 227 -11.21 11.71 -14.57
C PHE A 227 -10.46 10.64 -13.75
N GLU A 228 -10.55 10.70 -12.42
CA GLU A 228 -9.97 9.66 -11.54
C GLU A 228 -10.58 8.27 -11.82
N GLU A 229 -11.91 8.17 -11.91
CA GLU A 229 -12.61 6.91 -12.25
C GLU A 229 -12.21 6.41 -13.65
N TYR A 230 -11.99 7.31 -14.61
CA TYR A 230 -11.50 6.94 -15.95
C TYR A 230 -10.10 6.34 -15.91
N ILE A 231 -9.16 6.97 -15.18
CA ILE A 231 -7.80 6.46 -15.03
C ILE A 231 -7.79 5.13 -14.26
N TYR A 232 -8.61 5.00 -13.22
CA TYR A 232 -8.85 3.74 -12.52
C TYR A 232 -9.22 2.62 -13.51
N TRP A 233 -10.18 2.88 -14.40
CA TRP A 233 -10.63 1.89 -15.39
C TRP A 233 -9.59 1.59 -16.45
N LEU A 234 -8.82 2.58 -16.91
CA LEU A 234 -7.73 2.35 -17.85
C LEU A 234 -6.70 1.38 -17.26
N ILE A 235 -6.31 1.57 -16.01
CA ILE A 235 -5.31 0.71 -15.36
C ILE A 235 -5.90 -0.68 -15.14
N LYS A 236 -7.09 -0.76 -14.55
CA LYS A 236 -7.76 -2.02 -14.25
C LYS A 236 -8.08 -2.88 -15.48
N ASP A 237 -8.40 -2.25 -16.61
CA ASP A 237 -8.74 -2.97 -17.84
C ASP A 237 -7.49 -3.42 -18.64
N ASN A 238 -6.30 -2.87 -18.35
CA ASN A 238 -5.09 -3.09 -19.16
C ASN A 238 -3.91 -3.75 -18.43
N PHE A 239 -3.94 -3.85 -17.10
CA PHE A 239 -2.86 -4.43 -16.30
C PHE A 239 -3.35 -5.50 -15.32
N ASP A 240 -2.48 -6.48 -15.07
CA ASP A 240 -2.66 -7.47 -14.01
C ASP A 240 -2.12 -6.91 -12.68
N VAL A 241 -2.90 -6.01 -12.08
CA VAL A 241 -2.64 -5.46 -10.74
C VAL A 241 -3.35 -6.32 -9.70
N ASN A 242 -2.74 -6.50 -8.53
CA ASN A 242 -3.31 -7.37 -7.50
C ASN A 242 -4.55 -6.75 -6.84
N ASP A 243 -4.55 -5.43 -6.66
CA ASP A 243 -5.70 -4.66 -6.21
C ASP A 243 -5.58 -3.19 -6.66
N ILE A 244 -6.70 -2.49 -6.75
CA ILE A 244 -6.75 -1.07 -7.14
C ILE A 244 -7.96 -0.39 -6.49
N MET A 245 -7.76 0.82 -5.95
CA MET A 245 -8.80 1.63 -5.31
C MET A 245 -8.74 3.08 -5.80
N THR A 246 -9.86 3.80 -5.73
CA THR A 246 -9.94 5.22 -6.09
C THR A 246 -10.85 6.03 -5.15
N GLY A 247 -10.58 7.33 -5.02
CA GLY A 247 -11.27 8.23 -4.10
C GLY A 247 -11.06 7.84 -2.65
N VAL A 248 -9.83 7.45 -2.31
CA VAL A 248 -9.48 6.87 -1.01
C VAL A 248 -9.24 7.97 0.00
N ILE A 249 -9.90 7.87 1.16
CA ILE A 249 -9.63 8.70 2.32
C ILE A 249 -9.03 7.82 3.42
N VAL A 250 -7.78 8.10 3.77
CA VAL A 250 -7.03 7.39 4.81
C VAL A 250 -6.62 8.35 5.92
N GLN A 251 -6.74 7.88 7.16
CA GLN A 251 -6.27 8.59 8.34
C GLN A 251 -4.99 7.91 8.86
N PHE A 252 -3.85 8.59 8.68
CA PHE A 252 -2.54 8.08 9.11
C PHE A 252 -2.29 8.30 10.60
N ASP A 253 -2.84 9.38 11.15
CA ASP A 253 -2.85 9.72 12.57
C ASP A 253 -4.17 10.43 12.91
N LYS A 254 -4.50 10.51 14.20
CA LYS A 254 -5.75 11.07 14.70
C LYS A 254 -6.04 12.44 14.08
N ASP A 255 -7.21 12.56 13.47
CA ASP A 255 -7.73 13.78 12.84
C ASP A 255 -6.94 14.25 11.58
N VAL A 256 -6.01 13.44 11.05
CA VAL A 256 -5.24 13.75 9.84
C VAL A 256 -5.73 12.89 8.67
N ASN A 257 -6.72 13.39 7.93
CA ASN A 257 -7.27 12.72 6.76
C ASN A 257 -6.52 13.11 5.48
N ASN A 258 -6.14 12.12 4.70
CA ASN A 258 -5.48 12.29 3.40
C ASN A 258 -6.37 11.69 2.31
N GLU A 259 -6.61 12.49 1.26
CA GLU A 259 -7.27 12.03 0.04
C GLU A 259 -6.20 11.59 -0.97
N ILE A 260 -6.38 10.37 -1.46
CA ILE A 260 -5.53 9.71 -2.44
C ILE A 260 -6.40 9.27 -3.61
N ASP A 261 -6.11 9.81 -4.79
CA ASP A 261 -6.98 9.67 -5.95
C ASP A 261 -7.03 8.22 -6.45
N ILE A 262 -5.87 7.58 -6.62
CA ILE A 262 -5.76 6.17 -7.04
C ILE A 262 -4.64 5.48 -6.28
N LEU A 263 -4.95 4.31 -5.72
CA LEU A 263 -3.99 3.39 -5.12
C LEU A 263 -3.92 2.10 -5.95
N ILE A 264 -2.70 1.60 -6.19
CA ILE A 264 -2.44 0.39 -6.98
C ILE A 264 -1.56 -0.54 -6.16
N MET A 265 -2.01 -1.78 -5.96
CA MET A 265 -1.22 -2.83 -5.33
C MET A 265 -0.63 -3.75 -6.39
N LYS A 266 0.70 -3.90 -6.39
CA LYS A 266 1.41 -4.86 -7.23
C LYS A 266 2.53 -5.51 -6.42
N ASP A 267 2.53 -6.84 -6.35
CA ASP A 267 3.59 -7.62 -5.71
C ASP A 267 3.89 -7.16 -4.26
N ASN A 268 2.84 -6.86 -3.48
CA ASN A 268 2.91 -6.30 -2.11
C ASN A 268 3.47 -4.87 -1.99
N HIS A 269 3.60 -4.16 -3.10
CA HIS A 269 3.95 -2.73 -3.12
C HIS A 269 2.72 -1.88 -3.45
N LEU A 270 2.48 -0.89 -2.60
CA LEU A 270 1.39 0.05 -2.76
C LEU A 270 1.88 1.35 -3.42
N HIS A 271 1.39 1.64 -4.61
CA HIS A 271 1.71 2.82 -5.40
C HIS A 271 0.53 3.78 -5.51
N THR A 272 0.78 5.02 -5.91
CA THR A 272 -0.26 6.05 -6.03
C THR A 272 -0.18 6.84 -7.33
N ILE A 273 -1.33 7.30 -7.81
CA ILE A 273 -1.44 8.30 -8.87
C ILE A 273 -2.30 9.45 -8.33
N GLU A 274 -1.75 10.66 -8.34
CA GLU A 274 -2.46 11.91 -8.09
C GLU A 274 -2.89 12.52 -9.44
N CYS A 275 -4.18 12.74 -9.62
CA CYS A 275 -4.79 13.24 -10.84
C CYS A 275 -5.06 14.75 -10.75
N LYS A 276 -4.69 15.47 -11.80
CA LYS A 276 -5.01 16.89 -11.99
C LYS A 276 -5.65 17.10 -13.35
N PHE A 277 -6.95 17.31 -13.33
CA PHE A 277 -7.73 17.66 -14.52
C PHE A 277 -7.80 19.18 -14.76
N THR A 278 -6.79 19.92 -14.27
CA THR A 278 -6.68 21.37 -14.34
C THR A 278 -5.23 21.79 -14.50
N ASP A 279 -5.01 22.95 -15.10
CA ASP A 279 -3.68 23.54 -15.30
C ASP A 279 -3.26 24.36 -14.07
N ASN A 280 -4.22 24.70 -13.21
CA ASN A 280 -4.05 25.60 -12.09
C ASN A 280 -3.74 24.83 -10.79
N PHE A 281 -2.54 24.27 -10.72
CA PHE A 281 -2.02 23.69 -9.47
C PHE A 281 -0.56 24.10 -9.24
N LYS A 282 -0.16 24.18 -7.97
CA LYS A 282 1.23 24.44 -7.58
C LYS A 282 1.99 23.12 -7.61
N THR A 283 2.90 22.98 -8.57
CA THR A 283 3.65 21.74 -8.80
C THR A 283 4.37 21.26 -7.54
N SER A 284 5.10 22.15 -6.88
CA SER A 284 5.89 21.84 -5.70
C SER A 284 5.03 21.34 -4.54
N GLU A 285 3.86 21.94 -4.32
CA GLU A 285 2.91 21.52 -3.27
C GLU A 285 2.46 20.07 -3.47
N TYR A 286 2.05 19.72 -4.69
CA TYR A 286 1.64 18.36 -5.00
C TYR A 286 2.81 17.39 -4.99
N LEU A 287 4.00 17.81 -5.41
CA LEU A 287 5.20 16.99 -5.33
C LEU A 287 5.51 16.61 -3.87
N TYR A 288 5.55 17.58 -2.96
CA TYR A 288 5.80 17.32 -1.53
C TYR A 288 4.67 16.54 -0.86
N LYS A 289 3.41 16.80 -1.25
CA LYS A 289 2.26 16.01 -0.80
C LYS A 289 2.41 14.55 -1.22
N THR A 290 2.67 14.29 -2.51
CA THR A 290 2.84 12.94 -3.04
C THR A 290 4.04 12.25 -2.41
N ASP A 291 5.18 12.93 -2.25
CA ASP A 291 6.37 12.43 -1.56
C ASP A 291 6.06 12.00 -0.12
N SER A 292 5.34 12.84 0.62
CA SER A 292 4.87 12.47 1.95
C SER A 292 3.97 11.22 1.90
N ILE A 293 2.97 11.20 1.01
CA ILE A 293 2.03 10.08 0.90
C ILE A 293 2.73 8.76 0.59
N ILE A 294 3.66 8.74 -0.39
CA ILE A 294 4.34 7.49 -0.79
C ILE A 294 5.10 6.91 0.41
N ASN A 295 5.78 7.75 1.20
CA ASN A 295 6.50 7.34 2.42
C ASN A 295 5.57 6.81 3.52
N TYR A 296 4.32 7.29 3.62
CA TYR A 296 3.35 6.75 4.57
C TYR A 296 2.75 5.43 4.09
N ILE A 297 2.39 5.30 2.82
CA ILE A 297 1.64 4.13 2.34
C ILE A 297 2.53 2.88 2.17
N ASP A 298 3.77 3.02 1.70
CA ASP A 298 4.70 1.90 1.51
C ASP A 298 6.16 2.34 1.42
N ASP A 299 7.09 1.51 1.88
CA ASP A 299 8.51 1.89 1.98
C ASP A 299 9.24 1.87 0.62
N ASP A 300 8.66 1.22 -0.39
CA ASP A 300 9.13 1.24 -1.78
C ASP A 300 8.03 1.74 -2.74
N SER A 301 7.18 2.63 -2.22
CA SER A 301 6.11 3.22 -3.00
C SER A 301 6.65 4.08 -4.14
N LYS A 302 5.83 4.21 -5.19
CA LYS A 302 6.08 5.11 -6.32
C LYS A 302 4.85 5.97 -6.51
N GLY A 303 5.07 7.23 -6.84
CA GLY A 303 4.03 8.19 -7.16
C GLY A 303 4.00 8.53 -8.65
N MET A 304 2.83 8.89 -9.16
CA MET A 304 2.71 9.59 -10.43
C MET A 304 1.80 10.80 -10.27
N ILE A 305 2.24 11.97 -10.71
CA ILE A 305 1.40 13.15 -10.84
C ILE A 305 0.97 13.23 -12.30
N LEU A 306 -0.30 12.94 -12.54
CA LEU A 306 -0.94 12.94 -13.84
C LEU A 306 -1.67 14.26 -14.05
N SER A 307 -1.31 15.02 -15.09
CA SER A 307 -2.02 16.24 -15.47
C SER A 307 -2.32 16.28 -16.96
N VAL A 308 -3.57 16.59 -17.31
CA VAL A 308 -3.96 16.85 -18.71
C VAL A 308 -4.15 18.34 -18.87
N GLY A 309 -3.36 19.01 -19.70
CA GLY A 309 -3.44 20.44 -20.00
C GLY A 309 -2.11 21.12 -20.33
N ASN A 310 -2.06 22.45 -20.29
CA ASN A 310 -0.88 23.24 -20.69
C ASN A 310 0.13 23.47 -19.55
N LYS A 311 0.05 22.68 -18.48
CA LYS A 311 0.95 22.81 -17.34
C LYS A 311 2.39 22.51 -17.77
N ILE A 312 3.32 23.42 -17.47
CA ILE A 312 4.76 23.21 -17.64
C ILE A 312 5.35 22.89 -16.27
N ILE A 313 6.14 21.81 -16.21
CA ILE A 313 6.86 21.38 -15.01
C ILE A 313 8.29 21.92 -15.11
N GLY A 314 8.74 22.62 -14.07
CA GLY A 314 10.10 23.16 -14.04
C GLY A 314 11.15 22.06 -13.92
N HIS A 315 12.35 22.29 -14.45
CA HIS A 315 13.45 21.33 -14.38
C HIS A 315 13.79 20.88 -12.96
N GLN A 316 13.68 21.78 -11.98
CA GLN A 316 13.92 21.46 -10.57
C GLN A 316 12.88 20.48 -10.02
N ASP A 317 11.60 20.66 -10.35
CA ASP A 317 10.52 19.77 -9.93
C ASP A 317 10.66 18.39 -10.60
N LEU A 318 11.05 18.34 -11.88
CA LEU A 318 11.32 17.08 -12.59
C LEU A 318 12.50 16.31 -11.94
N ALA A 319 13.58 17.02 -11.63
CA ALA A 319 14.74 16.41 -10.97
C ALA A 319 14.39 15.89 -9.58
N ARG A 320 13.62 16.66 -8.81
CA ARG A 320 13.14 16.25 -7.48
C ARG A 320 12.19 15.07 -7.57
N GLY A 321 11.18 15.11 -8.44
CA GLY A 321 10.28 13.98 -8.64
C GLY A 321 11.03 12.69 -8.96
N LYS A 322 12.02 12.74 -9.85
CA LYS A 322 12.85 11.56 -10.15
C LYS A 322 13.62 11.05 -8.93
N ASN A 323 14.14 11.94 -8.08
CA ASN A 323 14.86 11.57 -6.86
C ASN A 323 13.93 10.94 -5.81
N ASP A 324 12.69 11.40 -5.76
CA ASP A 324 11.72 11.05 -4.72
C ASP A 324 10.71 10.00 -5.24
N ASN A 325 11.09 9.17 -6.23
CA ASN A 325 10.24 8.14 -6.82
C ASN A 325 8.84 8.63 -7.28
N ILE A 326 8.79 9.82 -7.87
CA ILE A 326 7.58 10.44 -8.43
C ILE A 326 7.78 10.79 -9.91
N ASN A 327 6.94 10.22 -10.77
CA ASN A 327 6.92 10.57 -12.19
C ASN A 327 5.87 11.64 -12.50
N PHE A 328 6.21 12.59 -13.37
CA PHE A 328 5.25 13.56 -13.92
C PHE A 328 4.78 13.07 -15.28
N TYR A 329 3.49 12.75 -15.41
CA TYR A 329 2.86 12.57 -16.72
C TYR A 329 1.98 13.78 -17.01
N VAL A 330 2.56 14.78 -17.65
CA VAL A 330 1.90 16.05 -17.94
C VAL A 330 1.83 16.26 -19.43
N VAL A 331 0.62 16.21 -19.98
CA VAL A 331 0.38 16.22 -21.43
C VAL A 331 -0.75 17.18 -21.78
N LYS A 332 -0.61 17.90 -22.89
CA LYS A 332 -1.68 18.77 -23.40
C LYS A 332 -2.86 17.96 -23.93
N GLU A 333 -2.55 16.90 -24.67
CA GLU A 333 -3.51 15.97 -25.25
C GLU A 333 -3.22 14.58 -24.68
N PHE A 334 -4.23 13.98 -24.06
CA PHE A 334 -4.09 12.69 -23.41
C PHE A 334 -4.16 11.57 -24.45
N SER A 335 -3.13 10.73 -24.48
CA SER A 335 -3.10 9.48 -25.24
C SER A 335 -3.17 8.30 -24.28
N GLU A 336 -4.18 7.44 -24.42
CA GLU A 336 -4.29 6.22 -23.62
C GLU A 336 -3.07 5.31 -23.81
N ILE A 337 -2.59 5.17 -25.06
CA ILE A 337 -1.45 4.30 -25.37
C ILE A 337 -0.18 4.79 -24.69
N ASP A 338 0.12 6.09 -24.76
CA ASP A 338 1.31 6.64 -24.11
C ASP A 338 1.18 6.57 -22.58
N PHE A 339 0.00 6.89 -22.04
CA PHE A 339 -0.26 6.80 -20.60
C PHE A 339 -0.04 5.37 -20.07
N LEU A 340 -0.66 4.38 -20.72
CA LEU A 340 -0.50 2.98 -20.36
C LEU A 340 0.96 2.53 -20.49
N SER A 341 1.67 2.94 -21.55
CA SER A 341 3.10 2.64 -21.66
C SER A 341 3.92 3.22 -20.49
N LYS A 342 3.59 4.43 -20.04
CA LYS A 342 4.27 5.08 -18.91
C LYS A 342 3.94 4.40 -17.59
N VAL A 343 2.66 4.10 -17.33
CA VAL A 343 2.21 3.33 -16.15
C VAL A 343 2.94 1.99 -16.06
N LYS A 344 2.95 1.22 -17.16
CA LYS A 344 3.66 -0.06 -17.27
C LYS A 344 5.12 0.06 -16.86
N SER A 345 5.84 1.00 -17.49
CA SER A 345 7.28 1.17 -17.25
C SER A 345 7.59 1.66 -15.84
N TRP A 346 6.72 2.50 -15.26
CA TRP A 346 6.99 3.19 -14.01
C TRP A 346 6.68 2.32 -12.80
N PHE A 347 5.48 1.73 -12.78
CA PHE A 347 5.02 0.85 -11.70
C PHE A 347 5.38 -0.61 -11.90
N ASN A 348 5.98 -0.98 -13.04
CA ASN A 348 6.35 -2.36 -13.38
C ASN A 348 5.16 -3.33 -13.34
N VAL A 349 4.05 -2.93 -13.98
CA VAL A 349 2.76 -3.65 -14.00
C VAL A 349 2.45 -4.40 -15.29
#